data_AF-A0A7W8E106-F1
#
_entry.id   AF-A0A7W8E106-F1
#
_cell.length_a   1.000
_cell.length_b   1.000
_cell.length_c   1.000
_cell.angle_alpha   90.00
_cell.angle_beta   90.00
_cell.angle_gamma   90.00
#
_symmetry.space_group_name_H-M   'P 1'
#
loop_
_entity.id
_entity.type
_entity.pdbx_description
1 polymer ?
#
loop_
_entity_poly.entity_id
_entity_poly.type
_entity_poly.pdbx_seq_one_letter_code
_entity_poly.pdbx_strand_id
1 'polypeptide(L)'
;MAFFTDDYRALFFRLQSRRGPQKAICAVAASMLTAIYHILKDGSEHHDLGAAYFDRRPVELKVNRHIASLKKLGYSVQLQPITEAAA
;
A
#
# COMPACT_ATOMS: atom_id res chain seq x y z
N MET A 1 -17.58 -10.11 -13.82
CA MET A 1 -17.79 -8.66 -13.60
C MET A 1 -18.16 -8.30 -12.16
N ALA A 2 -18.14 -9.24 -11.20
CA ALA A 2 -18.47 -8.95 -9.79
C ALA A 2 -17.24 -8.73 -8.90
N PHE A 3 -16.04 -9.14 -9.33
CA PHE A 3 -14.84 -9.12 -8.48
C PHE A 3 -14.26 -7.70 -8.25
N PHE A 4 -14.43 -6.78 -9.21
CA PHE A 4 -13.89 -5.41 -9.15
C PHE A 4 -14.51 -4.51 -8.07
N THR A 5 -15.76 -4.75 -7.65
CA THR A 5 -16.52 -3.78 -6.85
C THR A 5 -16.44 -3.98 -5.34
N ASP A 6 -16.15 -5.20 -4.88
CA ASP A 6 -16.18 -5.52 -3.44
C ASP A 6 -14.99 -4.89 -2.68
N ASP A 7 -13.80 -4.82 -3.30
CA ASP A 7 -12.59 -4.31 -2.64
C ASP A 7 -12.59 -2.79 -2.44
N TYR A 8 -12.99 -2.01 -3.45
CA TYR A 8 -13.01 -0.56 -3.33
C TYR A 8 -14.09 -0.06 -2.35
N ARG A 9 -15.17 -0.84 -2.20
CA ARG A 9 -16.21 -0.56 -1.20
C ARG A 9 -15.67 -0.73 0.21
N ALA A 10 -14.92 -1.80 0.48
CA ALA A 10 -14.24 -1.99 1.76
C ALA A 10 -13.19 -0.89 2.04
N LEU A 11 -12.39 -0.52 1.04
CA LEU A 11 -11.43 0.59 1.14
C LEU A 11 -12.13 1.92 1.45
N PHE A 12 -13.25 2.20 0.78
CA PHE A 12 -14.05 3.39 1.01
C PHE A 12 -14.51 3.48 2.47
N PHE A 13 -15.15 2.44 3.02
CA PHE A 13 -15.65 2.48 4.40
C PHE A 13 -14.52 2.61 5.43
N ARG A 14 -13.39 1.93 5.22
CA ARG A 14 -12.21 2.05 6.08
C ARG A 14 -11.60 3.46 6.06
N LEU A 15 -11.62 4.14 4.92
CA LEU A 15 -11.10 5.49 4.79
C LEU A 15 -12.11 6.55 5.24
N GLN A 16 -13.40 6.30 5.01
CA GLN A 16 -14.50 7.17 5.42
C GLN A 16 -14.50 7.35 6.93
N SER A 17 -14.36 6.27 7.69
CA SER A 17 -14.32 6.32 9.17
C SER A 17 -13.14 7.14 9.72
N ARG A 18 -12.03 7.21 8.98
CA ARG A 18 -10.80 7.90 9.44
C ARG A 18 -10.64 9.32 8.91
N ARG A 19 -11.19 9.64 7.73
CA ARG A 19 -10.87 10.87 6.97
C ARG A 19 -12.11 11.62 6.48
N GLY A 20 -13.29 11.05 6.64
CA GLY A 20 -14.54 11.59 6.09
C GLY A 20 -14.79 11.19 4.63
N PRO A 21 -16.04 11.29 4.16
CA PRO A 21 -16.48 10.72 2.88
C PRO A 21 -15.78 11.32 1.66
N GLN A 22 -15.62 12.64 1.58
CA GLN A 22 -14.96 13.28 0.42
C GLN A 22 -13.51 12.80 0.23
N LYS A 23 -12.74 12.73 1.33
CA LYS A 23 -11.35 12.26 1.28
C LYS A 23 -11.26 10.76 0.99
N ALA A 24 -12.27 9.98 1.37
CA ALA A 24 -12.34 8.57 1.05
C ALA A 24 -12.55 8.34 -0.46
N ILE A 25 -13.44 9.08 -1.10
CA ILE A 25 -13.69 9.00 -2.56
C ILE A 25 -12.39 9.29 -3.33
N CYS A 26 -11.72 10.40 -3.04
CA CYS A 26 -10.48 10.76 -3.74
C CYS A 26 -9.38 9.71 -3.56
N ALA A 27 -9.27 9.13 -2.36
CA ALA A 27 -8.28 8.10 -2.08
C ALA A 27 -8.58 6.78 -2.80
N VAL A 28 -9.86 6.40 -2.94
CA VAL A 28 -10.29 5.26 -3.75
C VAL A 28 -9.96 5.50 -5.22
N ALA A 29 -10.29 6.68 -5.75
CA ALA A 29 -9.98 7.04 -7.15
C ALA A 29 -8.47 7.02 -7.45
N ALA A 30 -7.63 7.55 -6.57
CA ALA A 30 -6.17 7.50 -6.72
C ALA A 30 -5.63 6.06 -6.71
N SER A 31 -6.24 5.20 -5.91
CA SER A 31 -5.91 3.78 -5.83
C SER A 31 -6.28 3.05 -7.13
N MET A 32 -7.48 3.28 -7.68
CA MET A 32 -7.91 2.77 -8.99
C MET A 32 -6.97 3.23 -10.12
N LEU A 33 -6.60 4.52 -10.14
CA LEU A 33 -5.71 5.08 -11.15
C LEU A 33 -4.32 4.42 -11.12
N THR A 34 -3.79 4.16 -9.92
CA THR A 34 -2.50 3.49 -9.75
C THR A 34 -2.54 2.06 -10.28
N ALA A 35 -3.62 1.33 -10.00
CA ALA A 35 -3.82 -0.02 -10.54
C ALA A 35 -3.87 0.00 -12.08
N ILE A 36 -4.67 0.91 -12.66
CA ILE A 36 -4.79 1.09 -14.11
C ILE A 36 -3.42 1.42 -14.74
N TYR A 37 -2.64 2.32 -14.14
CA TYR A 37 -1.31 2.68 -14.63
C TYR A 37 -0.39 1.45 -14.74
N HIS A 38 -0.35 0.60 -13.72
CA HIS A 38 0.50 -0.59 -13.72
C HIS A 38 0.04 -1.66 -14.71
N ILE A 39 -1.27 -1.89 -14.83
CA ILE A 39 -1.83 -2.80 -15.85
C ILE A 39 -1.40 -2.35 -17.26
N LEU A 40 -1.56 -1.05 -17.54
CA LEU A 40 -1.24 -0.49 -18.85
C LEU A 40 0.27 -0.49 -19.14
N LYS A 41 1.10 -0.24 -18.11
CA LYS A 41 2.55 -0.16 -18.26
C LYS A 41 3.22 -1.52 -18.36
N ASP A 42 2.86 -2.43 -17.48
CA ASP A 42 3.56 -3.70 -17.29
C ASP A 42 2.85 -4.86 -18.02
N GLY A 43 1.71 -4.60 -18.67
CA GLY A 43 0.91 -5.59 -19.40
C GLY A 43 0.37 -6.70 -18.50
N SER A 44 0.38 -6.48 -17.19
CA SER A 44 -0.02 -7.47 -16.20
C SER A 44 -1.53 -7.58 -16.15
N GLU A 45 -2.04 -8.82 -16.15
CA GLU A 45 -3.46 -9.07 -15.94
C GLU A 45 -3.90 -8.45 -14.62
N HIS A 46 -5.00 -7.69 -14.65
CA HIS A 46 -5.61 -7.17 -13.45
C HIS A 46 -6.20 -8.33 -12.65
N HIS A 47 -5.39 -8.95 -11.81
CA HIS A 47 -5.90 -9.74 -10.71
C HIS A 47 -6.43 -8.75 -9.68
N ASP A 48 -7.67 -8.92 -9.21
CA ASP A 48 -8.22 -8.11 -8.13
C ASP A 48 -7.24 -8.16 -6.97
N LEU A 49 -6.50 -7.06 -6.83
CA LEU A 49 -5.36 -6.98 -5.94
C LEU A 49 -5.83 -7.00 -4.47
N GLY A 50 -7.14 -7.05 -4.22
CA GLY A 50 -7.70 -7.28 -2.91
C GLY A 50 -7.54 -6.06 -2.01
N ALA A 51 -8.34 -5.99 -0.96
CA ALA A 51 -7.97 -5.25 0.25
C ALA A 51 -6.51 -5.52 0.69
N ALA A 52 -5.99 -6.73 0.38
CA ALA A 52 -4.62 -7.16 0.64
C ALA A 52 -3.54 -6.32 -0.05
N TYR A 53 -3.74 -5.82 -1.27
CA TYR A 53 -2.75 -4.96 -1.93
C TYR A 53 -2.70 -3.56 -1.33
N PHE A 54 -3.83 -3.01 -0.91
CA PHE A 54 -3.84 -1.75 -0.16
C PHE A 54 -3.23 -1.88 1.24
N ASP A 55 -3.24 -3.09 1.80
CA ASP A 55 -2.55 -3.42 3.04
C ASP A 55 -1.05 -3.69 2.88
N ARG A 56 -0.59 -3.97 1.66
CA ARG A 56 0.84 -4.03 1.30
C ARG A 56 1.42 -2.63 1.20
N ARG A 57 1.51 -1.93 2.34
CA ARG A 57 2.50 -0.86 2.47
C ARG A 57 3.88 -1.47 2.20
N PRO A 58 4.65 -0.94 1.23
CA PRO A 58 5.96 -1.50 0.90
C PRO A 58 6.79 -1.53 2.17
N VAL A 59 7.42 -2.68 2.42
CA VAL A 59 8.22 -2.95 3.61
C VAL A 59 9.28 -1.85 3.81
N GLU A 60 9.82 -1.34 2.71
CA GLU A 60 10.73 -0.20 2.65
C GLU A 60 10.20 1.05 3.35
N LEU A 61 8.93 1.42 3.18
CA LEU A 61 8.34 2.58 3.86
C LEU A 61 8.24 2.37 5.37
N LYS A 62 7.95 1.14 5.82
CA LYS A 62 7.95 0.79 7.23
C LYS A 62 9.38 0.89 7.80
N VAL A 63 10.34 0.27 7.11
CA VAL A 63 11.77 0.29 7.46
C VAL A 63 12.28 1.73 7.54
N ASN A 64 12.04 2.56 6.53
CA ASN A 64 12.47 3.96 6.51
C ASN A 64 11.86 4.79 7.66
N ARG A 65 10.61 4.50 8.05
CA ARG A 65 10.01 5.15 9.23
C ARG A 65 10.75 4.79 10.52
N HIS A 66 11.16 3.53 10.67
CA HIS A 66 11.95 3.09 11.82
C HIS A 66 13.35 3.70 11.83
N ILE A 67 14.04 3.73 10.68
CA ILE A 67 15.33 4.42 10.54
C ILE A 67 15.20 5.89 10.96
N ALA A 68 14.19 6.60 10.44
CA ALA A 68 13.97 8.00 10.76
C ALA A 68 13.72 8.23 12.26
N SER A 69 13.01 7.32 12.91
CA SER A 69 12.77 7.36 14.36
C SER A 69 14.07 7.20 15.16
N LEU A 70 14.90 6.23 14.79
CA LEU A 70 16.18 5.97 15.46
C LEU A 70 17.17 7.13 15.26
N LYS A 71 17.24 7.69 14.05
CA LYS A 71 18.07 8.87 13.77
C LYS A 71 17.67 10.08 14.61
N LYS A 72 16.36 10.31 14.83
CA LYS A 72 15.87 11.39 15.69
C LYS A 72 16.30 11.26 17.15
N LEU A 73 16.58 10.03 17.61
CA LEU A 73 17.07 9.75 18.95
C LEU A 73 18.60 9.84 19.05
N GLY A 74 19.30 10.23 17.97
CA GLY A 74 20.75 10.40 17.95
C GLY A 74 21.54 9.13 17.60
N TYR A 75 20.87 8.05 17.18
CA TYR A 75 21.54 6.81 16.81
C TYR A 75 21.96 6.80 15.33
N SER A 76 23.17 6.30 15.07
CA SER A 76 23.58 5.90 13.72
C SER A 76 22.95 4.55 13.39
N VAL A 77 22.23 4.47 12.27
CA VAL A 77 21.49 3.27 11.87
C VAL A 77 22.19 2.61 10.70
N GLN A 78 22.64 1.37 10.89
CA GLN A 78 23.07 0.49 9.81
C GLN A 78 22.12 -0.71 9.74
N LEU A 79 21.56 -0.95 8.56
CA LEU A 79 20.70 -2.09 8.30
C LEU A 79 21.54 -3.19 7.64
N GLN A 80 21.54 -4.38 8.25
CA GLN A 80 22.10 -5.57 7.65
C GLN A 80 20.95 -6.49 7.24
N PRO A 81 20.94 -7.00 6.00
CA PRO A 81 19.97 -8.01 5.61
C PRO A 81 20.19 -9.25 6.46
N ILE A 82 19.12 -9.77 7.06
CA ILE A 82 19.16 -11.12 7.64
C ILE A 82 19.23 -12.04 6.42
N THR A 83 20.41 -12.61 6.17
CA THR A 83 20.55 -13.70 5.20
C THR A 83 19.84 -14.91 5.79
N GLU A 84 18.56 -15.04 5.45
CA GLU A 84 17.92 -16.34 5.29
C GLU A 84 17.54 -16.46 3.81
N ALA A 85 18.58 -16.46 2.98
CA ALA A 85 18.52 -16.97 1.62
C ALA A 85 19.01 -18.42 1.66
N ALA A 86 18.14 -19.34 2.11
CA ALA A 86 18.12 -20.76 1.76
C ALA A 86 17.23 -21.56 2.73
N ALA A 87 15.98 -21.81 2.31
CA ALA A 87 15.25 -23.08 2.54
C ALA A 87 14.05 -23.12 1.60
#